data_AF-A0A7Y6K9U1-F1
#
_entry.id   AF-A0A7Y6K9U1-F1
#
_cell.length_a   1.000
_cell.length_b   1.000
_cell.length_c   1.000
_cell.angle_alpha   90.00
_cell.angle_beta   90.00
_cell.angle_gamma   90.00
#
_symmetry.space_group_name_H-M   'P 1'
#
loop_
_entity.id
_entity.type
_entity.pdbx_description
1 polymer ?
#
loop_
_entity_poly.entity_id
_entity_poly.type
_entity_poly.pdbx_seq_one_letter_code
_entity_poly.pdbx_strand_id
1 'polypeptide(L)'
;MNTNGWDTISVLDIKQVNAQLQKRLAELVMKFDTSWTDAFAGQFEAKGNFGPWSITGGSGADIYLTLPIRSGTLSQKNVTGKIIDISGMTVEVEVNLEWIPSSVTAGVTNLQFDLGAITPEGGQRKPGDIFVKNVSDPKKTGFGLDVGNGIANALLSNQDKISFIFAQTGIVNAQTATWLLPKRSTYSYHTPQGGSESYLAILSVTTDRDISQLNSNIDSGIVSSQYPLAFVISGDLFLQNAILPVLPGTFPHSNAGNFSYANGKISLVRSFDLDSIREGAIDYTPTIESLTIEIDANALNSSASGSCGLHLPHAYLSFSAVTNNVLVYNTTNQTFSFQKDPNPVSHSHNNVPWYDYLIGLGPLGAAIIAIVLAAVESGLGDSLSGSKLAGSLSAAPASTVKWVGLDQVRIQNGELNDCLLFHSDVA
;
A
#
# COMPACT_ATOMS: atom_id res chain seq x y z
N MET A 1 6.10 2.23 11.79
CA MET A 1 5.07 1.44 11.06
C MET A 1 5.76 0.36 10.27
N ASN A 2 5.15 -0.80 9.98
CA ASN A 2 5.84 -1.85 9.22
C ASN A 2 5.00 -2.42 8.06
N THR A 3 5.62 -2.55 6.88
CA THR A 3 5.03 -3.27 5.74
C THR A 3 5.27 -4.78 5.79
N ASN A 4 5.93 -5.31 6.83
CA ASN A 4 6.25 -6.73 7.00
C ASN A 4 6.98 -7.35 5.80
N GLY A 5 7.84 -6.56 5.16
CA GLY A 5 8.60 -6.97 3.99
C GLY A 5 7.81 -6.91 2.68
N TRP A 6 6.63 -6.27 2.64
CA TRP A 6 5.93 -5.90 1.40
C TRP A 6 6.41 -4.53 0.88
N ASP A 7 6.36 -4.32 -0.43
CA ASP A 7 6.78 -3.05 -1.03
C ASP A 7 5.65 -2.01 -0.98
N THR A 8 4.42 -2.46 -1.18
CA THR A 8 3.21 -1.63 -1.12
C THR A 8 2.06 -2.38 -0.49
N ILE A 9 1.19 -1.67 0.23
CA ILE A 9 -0.04 -2.21 0.82
C ILE A 9 -1.19 -1.25 0.51
N SER A 10 -2.29 -1.75 -0.07
CA SER A 10 -3.53 -0.99 -0.23
C SER A 10 -4.63 -1.62 0.62
N VAL A 11 -5.32 -0.84 1.43
CA VAL A 11 -6.32 -1.33 2.39
C VAL A 11 -7.63 -0.59 2.23
N LEU A 12 -8.72 -1.31 2.00
CA LEU A 12 -10.05 -0.75 1.79
C LEU A 12 -11.04 -1.25 2.88
N ASP A 13 -11.83 -0.35 3.45
CA ASP A 13 -12.92 -0.70 4.39
C ASP A 13 -13.93 -1.63 3.71
N ILE A 14 -14.29 -2.72 4.37
CA ILE A 14 -15.30 -3.69 3.91
C ILE A 14 -16.65 -3.04 3.67
N LYS A 15 -17.00 -1.93 4.35
CA LYS A 15 -18.19 -1.14 4.04
C LYS A 15 -18.18 -0.65 2.59
N GLN A 16 -17.02 -0.21 2.07
CA GLN A 16 -16.90 0.20 0.67
C GLN A 16 -16.95 -1.00 -0.28
N VAL A 17 -16.31 -2.12 0.08
CA VAL A 17 -16.41 -3.36 -0.70
C VAL A 17 -17.88 -3.81 -0.82
N ASN A 18 -18.62 -3.80 0.29
CA ASN A 18 -20.04 -4.14 0.34
C ASN A 18 -20.91 -3.14 -0.42
N ALA A 19 -20.60 -1.83 -0.35
CA ALA A 19 -21.27 -0.83 -1.16
C ALA A 19 -21.10 -1.12 -2.66
N GLN A 20 -19.92 -1.59 -3.09
CA GLN A 20 -19.68 -1.97 -4.48
C GLN A 20 -20.40 -3.26 -4.87
N LEU A 21 -20.44 -4.28 -3.99
CA LEU A 21 -21.25 -5.49 -4.20
C LEU A 21 -22.74 -5.13 -4.39
N GLN A 22 -23.25 -4.16 -3.63
CA GLN A 22 -24.63 -3.71 -3.74
C GLN A 22 -24.91 -2.85 -4.99
N LYS A 23 -23.93 -2.04 -5.45
CA LYS A 23 -24.08 -1.22 -6.66
C LYS A 23 -23.96 -2.04 -7.95
N ARG A 24 -23.13 -3.08 -7.95
CA ARG A 24 -22.76 -3.86 -9.15
C ARG A 24 -23.42 -5.24 -9.19
N LEU A 25 -24.69 -5.33 -8.78
CA LEU A 25 -25.45 -6.60 -8.76
C LEU A 25 -25.53 -7.30 -10.11
N ALA A 26 -25.43 -6.56 -11.22
CA ALA A 26 -25.43 -7.12 -12.57
C ALA A 26 -24.18 -7.98 -12.88
N GLU A 27 -23.10 -7.79 -12.12
CA GLU A 27 -21.86 -8.58 -12.22
C GLU A 27 -21.90 -9.85 -11.35
N LEU A 28 -22.99 -10.04 -10.59
CA LEU A 28 -23.21 -11.16 -9.68
C LEU A 28 -24.35 -12.06 -10.16
N VAL A 29 -24.43 -13.26 -9.57
CA VAL A 29 -25.55 -14.17 -9.78
C VAL A 29 -26.66 -13.81 -8.79
N MET A 30 -27.73 -13.19 -9.29
CA MET A 30 -28.87 -12.74 -8.46
C MET A 30 -30.06 -13.71 -8.47
N LYS A 31 -30.03 -14.72 -9.35
CA LYS A 31 -31.04 -15.77 -9.45
C LYS A 31 -30.37 -17.11 -9.40
N PHE A 32 -30.97 -18.06 -8.71
CA PHE A 32 -30.52 -19.45 -8.69
C PHE A 32 -31.65 -20.37 -9.10
N ASP A 33 -31.29 -21.37 -9.88
CA ASP A 33 -32.10 -22.52 -10.26
C ASP A 33 -31.14 -23.69 -10.30
N THR A 34 -31.20 -24.55 -9.28
CA THR A 34 -30.20 -25.57 -9.02
C THR A 34 -30.86 -26.87 -8.57
N SER A 35 -30.23 -27.98 -8.93
CA SER A 35 -30.62 -29.32 -8.49
C SER A 35 -29.39 -30.10 -8.08
N TRP A 36 -29.46 -30.79 -6.96
CA TRP A 36 -28.36 -31.62 -6.46
C TRP A 36 -28.90 -32.88 -5.81
N THR A 37 -28.02 -33.83 -5.56
CA THR A 37 -28.35 -35.08 -4.89
C THR A 37 -27.68 -35.09 -3.53
N ASP A 38 -28.48 -35.21 -2.48
CA ASP A 38 -28.00 -35.57 -1.16
C ASP A 38 -27.89 -37.10 -1.04
N ALA A 39 -26.82 -37.57 -0.41
CA ALA A 39 -26.52 -39.00 -0.30
C ALA A 39 -27.59 -39.78 0.51
N PHE A 40 -28.30 -39.11 1.41
CA PHE A 40 -29.28 -39.72 2.32
C PHE A 40 -30.72 -39.30 2.01
N ALA A 41 -30.93 -38.03 1.67
CA ALA A 41 -32.24 -37.45 1.44
C ALA A 41 -32.66 -37.41 -0.06
N GLY A 42 -31.78 -37.79 -0.99
CA GLY A 42 -32.10 -37.91 -2.41
C GLY A 42 -32.03 -36.57 -3.16
N GLN A 43 -32.80 -36.44 -4.26
CA GLN A 43 -32.66 -35.31 -5.17
C GLN A 43 -33.46 -34.09 -4.69
N PHE A 44 -32.80 -32.94 -4.60
CA PHE A 44 -33.39 -31.65 -4.28
C PHE A 44 -33.33 -30.70 -5.48
N GLU A 45 -34.27 -29.78 -5.50
CA GLU A 45 -34.28 -28.64 -6.43
C GLU A 45 -34.61 -27.37 -5.66
N ALA A 46 -33.79 -26.33 -5.83
CA ALA A 46 -34.00 -25.02 -5.25
C ALA A 46 -34.00 -23.94 -6.32
N LYS A 47 -34.98 -23.04 -6.24
CA LYS A 47 -35.12 -21.90 -7.16
C LYS A 47 -35.44 -20.64 -6.39
N GLY A 48 -34.86 -19.51 -6.79
CA GLY A 48 -35.10 -18.26 -6.10
C GLY A 48 -34.26 -17.09 -6.57
N ASN A 49 -34.35 -16.01 -5.79
CA ASN A 49 -33.61 -14.78 -6.00
C ASN A 49 -32.81 -14.45 -4.73
N PHE A 50 -31.56 -14.11 -4.91
CA PHE A 50 -30.73 -13.58 -3.83
C PHE A 50 -31.11 -12.13 -3.53
N GLY A 51 -30.86 -11.72 -2.29
CA GLY A 51 -30.63 -10.33 -1.93
C GLY A 51 -29.20 -9.90 -2.26
N PRO A 52 -28.85 -8.63 -1.99
CA PRO A 52 -27.48 -8.16 -2.15
C PRO A 52 -26.51 -9.01 -1.34
N TRP A 53 -25.40 -9.38 -1.97
CA TRP A 53 -24.32 -10.12 -1.32
C TRP A 53 -23.54 -9.16 -0.42
N SER A 54 -22.98 -9.68 0.68
CA SER A 54 -22.14 -8.89 1.57
C SER A 54 -21.07 -9.74 2.23
N ILE A 55 -19.87 -9.20 2.36
CA ILE A 55 -18.82 -9.75 3.19
C ILE A 55 -19.10 -9.35 4.64
N THR A 56 -19.26 -10.34 5.52
CA THR A 56 -19.61 -10.17 6.94
C THR A 56 -18.48 -10.52 7.89
N GLY A 57 -17.40 -11.11 7.37
CA GLY A 57 -16.24 -11.51 8.15
C GLY A 57 -15.18 -12.14 7.27
N GLY A 58 -14.13 -12.64 7.91
CA GLY A 58 -13.03 -13.31 7.24
C GLY A 58 -11.80 -13.40 8.15
N SER A 59 -10.76 -14.06 7.66
CA SER A 59 -9.45 -14.13 8.31
C SER A 59 -8.41 -14.53 7.28
N GLY A 60 -7.37 -13.71 7.08
CA GLY A 60 -6.32 -14.10 6.14
C GLY A 60 -6.87 -14.15 4.72
N ALA A 61 -6.71 -15.28 4.04
CA ALA A 61 -7.28 -15.47 2.69
C ALA A 61 -8.79 -15.80 2.71
N ASP A 62 -9.38 -16.09 3.87
CA ASP A 62 -10.75 -16.57 3.95
C ASP A 62 -11.73 -15.41 4.08
N ILE A 63 -12.74 -15.41 3.23
CA ILE A 63 -13.79 -14.38 3.17
C ILE A 63 -15.13 -15.03 3.50
N TYR A 64 -15.84 -14.47 4.49
CA TYR A 64 -17.20 -14.91 4.82
C TYR A 64 -18.20 -14.07 4.03
N LEU A 65 -18.79 -14.70 3.02
CA LEU A 65 -19.76 -14.13 2.12
C LEU A 65 -21.17 -14.52 2.57
N THR A 66 -21.99 -13.53 2.88
CA THR A 66 -23.39 -13.68 3.25
C THR A 66 -24.29 -13.47 2.03
N LEU A 67 -25.19 -14.43 1.82
CA LEU A 67 -26.09 -14.56 0.68
C LEU A 67 -27.54 -14.65 1.18
N PRO A 68 -28.27 -13.51 1.30
CA PRO A 68 -29.67 -13.52 1.69
C PRO A 68 -30.54 -14.12 0.58
N ILE A 69 -31.54 -14.92 0.92
CA ILE A 69 -32.55 -15.44 -0.02
C ILE A 69 -33.80 -14.57 0.12
N ARG A 70 -34.04 -13.66 -0.85
CA ARG A 70 -35.22 -12.76 -0.80
C ARG A 70 -36.51 -13.51 -1.05
N SER A 71 -36.48 -14.43 -2.01
CA SER A 71 -37.62 -15.25 -2.38
C SER A 71 -37.11 -16.58 -2.93
N GLY A 72 -37.71 -17.69 -2.55
CA GLY A 72 -37.35 -18.96 -3.17
C GLY A 72 -38.11 -20.14 -2.60
N THR A 73 -37.97 -21.27 -3.28
CA THR A 73 -38.56 -22.55 -2.90
C THR A 73 -37.54 -23.66 -2.99
N LEU A 74 -37.62 -24.59 -2.05
CA LEU A 74 -36.95 -25.89 -2.09
C LEU A 74 -38.00 -26.99 -2.30
N SER A 75 -37.69 -27.97 -3.14
CA SER A 75 -38.50 -29.17 -3.32
C SER A 75 -37.62 -30.40 -3.32
N GLN A 76 -38.16 -31.51 -2.81
CA GLN A 76 -37.50 -32.80 -2.78
C GLN A 76 -38.21 -33.71 -3.79
N LYS A 77 -37.49 -34.15 -4.83
CA LYS A 77 -38.08 -34.83 -5.99
C LYS A 77 -38.80 -36.13 -5.65
N ASN A 78 -38.37 -36.79 -4.58
CA ASN A 78 -38.94 -38.04 -4.09
C ASN A 78 -40.16 -37.84 -3.16
N VAL A 79 -40.53 -36.59 -2.83
CA VAL A 79 -41.67 -36.24 -1.98
C VAL A 79 -42.64 -35.36 -2.77
N THR A 80 -43.61 -36.01 -3.40
CA THR A 80 -44.59 -35.34 -4.28
C THR A 80 -45.35 -34.25 -3.52
N GLY A 81 -45.29 -33.01 -4.00
CA GLY A 81 -46.13 -31.89 -3.57
C GLY A 81 -45.64 -31.08 -2.37
N LYS A 82 -44.52 -31.44 -1.73
CA LYS A 82 -43.95 -30.64 -0.63
C LYS A 82 -43.00 -29.57 -1.19
N ILE A 83 -43.48 -28.34 -1.24
CA ILE A 83 -42.70 -27.15 -1.56
C ILE A 83 -42.42 -26.40 -0.25
N ILE A 84 -41.15 -26.18 0.05
CA ILE A 84 -40.69 -25.49 1.25
C ILE A 84 -40.32 -24.06 0.85
N ASP A 85 -40.92 -23.08 1.53
CA ASP A 85 -40.57 -21.67 1.34
C ASP A 85 -39.28 -21.35 2.09
N ILE A 86 -38.24 -21.00 1.33
CA ILE A 86 -36.90 -20.66 1.84
C ILE A 86 -36.64 -19.16 1.85
N SER A 87 -37.67 -18.35 1.58
CA SER A 87 -37.57 -16.89 1.61
C SER A 87 -37.26 -16.39 3.02
N GLY A 88 -36.31 -15.46 3.13
CA GLY A 88 -35.82 -14.93 4.41
C GLY A 88 -34.67 -15.72 5.02
N MET A 89 -34.31 -16.90 4.48
CA MET A 89 -33.10 -17.59 4.87
C MET A 89 -31.86 -16.80 4.43
N THR A 90 -30.75 -17.02 5.14
CA THR A 90 -29.45 -16.42 4.79
C THR A 90 -28.39 -17.49 4.87
N VAL A 91 -27.62 -17.66 3.79
CA VAL A 91 -26.50 -18.61 3.74
C VAL A 91 -25.21 -17.83 3.87
N GLU A 92 -24.38 -18.19 4.84
CA GLU A 92 -23.01 -17.70 4.96
C GLU A 92 -22.07 -18.78 4.41
N VAL A 93 -21.28 -18.42 3.41
CA VAL A 93 -20.25 -19.28 2.83
C VAL A 93 -18.87 -18.69 3.09
N GLU A 94 -17.88 -19.54 3.26
CA GLU A 94 -16.47 -19.19 3.29
C GLU A 94 -15.86 -19.49 1.92
N VAL A 95 -15.26 -18.48 1.30
CA VAL A 95 -14.67 -18.52 -0.03
C VAL A 95 -13.30 -17.86 -0.03
N ASN A 96 -12.51 -18.13 -1.07
CA ASN A 96 -11.28 -17.39 -1.36
C ASN A 96 -11.49 -16.47 -2.56
N LEU A 97 -10.53 -15.56 -2.75
CA LEU A 97 -10.32 -14.79 -3.95
C LEU A 97 -9.07 -15.29 -4.68
N GLU A 98 -9.00 -15.06 -5.98
CA GLU A 98 -7.83 -15.38 -6.81
C GLU A 98 -7.48 -14.21 -7.74
N TRP A 99 -6.18 -14.05 -8.00
CA TRP A 99 -5.65 -13.14 -9.01
C TRP A 99 -5.64 -13.83 -10.38
N ILE A 100 -6.53 -13.41 -11.27
CA ILE A 100 -6.72 -13.99 -12.61
C ILE A 100 -6.28 -12.97 -13.66
N PRO A 101 -5.43 -13.35 -14.65
CA PRO A 101 -5.10 -12.47 -15.77
C PRO A 101 -6.36 -11.98 -16.50
N SER A 102 -6.42 -10.69 -16.79
CA SER A 102 -7.54 -10.08 -17.50
C SER A 102 -7.62 -10.62 -18.93
N SER A 103 -8.81 -11.09 -19.32
CA SER A 103 -9.10 -11.52 -20.70
C SER A 103 -9.33 -10.35 -21.66
N VAL A 104 -9.50 -9.13 -21.12
CA VAL A 104 -9.82 -7.93 -21.91
C VAL A 104 -8.58 -7.06 -22.14
N THR A 105 -7.71 -6.95 -21.13
CA THR A 105 -6.56 -6.04 -21.17
C THR A 105 -5.28 -6.79 -20.82
N ALA A 106 -4.38 -6.93 -21.79
CA ALA A 106 -3.10 -7.59 -21.58
C ALA A 106 -2.27 -6.91 -20.48
N GLY A 107 -1.65 -7.70 -19.61
CA GLY A 107 -0.82 -7.21 -18.49
C GLY A 107 -1.60 -6.76 -17.25
N VAL A 108 -2.94 -6.72 -17.31
CA VAL A 108 -3.79 -6.47 -16.14
C VAL A 108 -4.17 -7.79 -15.49
N THR A 109 -4.17 -7.82 -14.16
CA THR A 109 -4.65 -8.95 -13.36
C THR A 109 -5.81 -8.51 -12.49
N ASN A 110 -6.86 -9.32 -12.40
CA ASN A 110 -8.09 -9.05 -11.68
C ASN A 110 -8.17 -9.92 -10.42
N LEU A 111 -8.55 -9.33 -9.28
CA LEU A 111 -8.92 -10.07 -8.07
C LEU A 111 -10.40 -10.41 -8.13
N GLN A 112 -10.73 -11.70 -8.17
CA GLN A 112 -12.09 -12.22 -8.34
C GLN A 112 -12.37 -13.33 -7.33
N PHE A 113 -13.63 -13.77 -7.20
CA PHE A 113 -13.96 -14.94 -6.39
C PHE A 113 -13.34 -16.22 -6.97
N ASP A 114 -12.77 -17.04 -6.10
CA ASP A 114 -12.30 -18.39 -6.41
C ASP A 114 -13.32 -19.40 -5.90
N LEU A 115 -14.01 -20.04 -6.84
CA LEU A 115 -15.19 -20.88 -6.61
C LEU A 115 -15.02 -22.27 -7.23
N GLY A 116 -13.82 -22.87 -7.14
CA GLY A 116 -13.44 -24.04 -7.92
C GLY A 116 -14.11 -25.37 -7.52
N ALA A 117 -14.49 -25.54 -6.25
CA ALA A 117 -15.17 -26.75 -5.76
C ALA A 117 -15.99 -26.48 -4.49
N ILE A 118 -16.72 -27.49 -4.00
CA ILE A 118 -17.43 -27.44 -2.72
C ILE A 118 -16.73 -28.35 -1.73
N THR A 119 -16.39 -27.83 -0.55
CA THR A 119 -15.87 -28.65 0.55
C THR A 119 -17.00 -29.51 1.13
N PRO A 120 -16.88 -30.85 1.16
CA PRO A 120 -17.88 -31.72 1.79
C PRO A 120 -18.00 -31.49 3.30
N GLU A 121 -19.14 -31.85 3.88
CA GLU A 121 -19.33 -31.83 5.33
C GLU A 121 -18.27 -32.71 6.04
N GLY A 122 -17.63 -32.17 7.07
CA GLY A 122 -16.52 -32.83 7.79
C GLY A 122 -15.22 -32.94 7.00
N GLY A 123 -15.18 -32.44 5.76
CA GLY A 123 -13.98 -32.40 4.93
C GLY A 123 -13.03 -31.29 5.35
N GLN A 124 -11.74 -31.47 5.03
CA GLN A 124 -10.75 -30.40 5.18
C GLN A 124 -10.90 -29.41 4.01
N ARG A 125 -11.16 -28.15 4.33
CA ARG A 125 -11.25 -27.06 3.36
C ARG A 125 -9.92 -26.86 2.62
N LYS A 126 -10.00 -26.65 1.30
CA LYS A 126 -8.86 -26.31 0.45
C LYS A 126 -9.02 -24.87 -0.09
N PRO A 127 -7.91 -24.19 -0.44
CA PRO A 127 -7.98 -22.92 -1.15
C PRO A 127 -8.82 -23.04 -2.42
N GLY A 128 -9.75 -22.10 -2.61
CA GLY A 128 -10.68 -22.06 -3.74
C GLY A 128 -11.96 -22.87 -3.56
N ASP A 129 -12.08 -23.65 -2.49
CA ASP A 129 -13.33 -24.32 -2.17
C ASP A 129 -14.34 -23.38 -1.52
N ILE A 130 -15.60 -23.56 -1.91
CA ILE A 130 -16.79 -23.02 -1.25
C ILE A 130 -17.12 -23.91 -0.05
N PHE A 131 -17.14 -23.32 1.14
CA PHE A 131 -17.54 -24.01 2.36
C PHE A 131 -18.79 -23.36 2.97
N VAL A 132 -19.84 -24.14 3.21
CA VAL A 132 -21.06 -23.63 3.86
C VAL A 132 -20.80 -23.50 5.36
N LYS A 133 -20.68 -22.27 5.84
CA LYS A 133 -20.32 -21.98 7.23
C LYS A 133 -21.53 -21.99 8.15
N ASN A 134 -22.61 -21.35 7.72
CA ASN A 134 -23.83 -21.24 8.51
C ASN A 134 -25.05 -20.99 7.62
N VAL A 135 -26.22 -21.43 8.07
CA VAL A 135 -27.50 -21.11 7.43
C VAL A 135 -28.49 -20.66 8.49
N SER A 136 -28.96 -19.42 8.35
CA SER A 136 -30.06 -18.89 9.15
C SER A 136 -31.38 -19.35 8.57
N ASP A 137 -32.14 -20.13 9.36
CA ASP A 137 -33.49 -20.61 9.04
C ASP A 137 -34.52 -20.01 10.02
N PRO A 138 -34.96 -18.75 9.79
CA PRO A 138 -35.88 -18.07 10.70
C PRO A 138 -37.26 -18.74 10.76
N LYS A 139 -37.65 -19.48 9.71
CA LYS A 139 -38.92 -20.20 9.64
C LYS A 139 -38.84 -21.59 10.27
N LYS A 140 -37.65 -22.03 10.69
CA LYS A 140 -37.39 -23.35 11.29
C LYS A 140 -37.93 -24.49 10.42
N THR A 141 -37.71 -24.38 9.12
CA THR A 141 -38.11 -25.40 8.14
C THR A 141 -37.43 -26.75 8.35
N GLY A 142 -36.22 -26.74 8.94
CA GLY A 142 -35.39 -27.94 9.13
C GLY A 142 -34.54 -28.31 7.91
N PHE A 143 -34.54 -27.49 6.86
CA PHE A 143 -33.82 -27.73 5.60
C PHE A 143 -32.62 -26.77 5.41
N GLY A 144 -32.10 -26.19 6.50
CA GLY A 144 -31.00 -25.22 6.43
C GLY A 144 -29.75 -25.80 5.75
N LEU A 145 -29.35 -27.03 6.09
CA LEU A 145 -28.19 -27.69 5.49
C LEU A 145 -28.39 -27.92 3.98
N ASP A 146 -29.56 -28.44 3.59
CA ASP A 146 -29.90 -28.66 2.18
C ASP A 146 -29.86 -27.34 1.38
N VAL A 147 -30.44 -26.27 1.93
CA VAL A 147 -30.39 -24.94 1.30
C VAL A 147 -28.95 -24.46 1.16
N GLY A 148 -28.12 -24.62 2.20
CA GLY A 148 -26.70 -24.30 2.14
C GLY A 148 -25.98 -25.02 1.00
N ASN A 149 -26.14 -26.34 0.91
CA ASN A 149 -25.57 -27.16 -0.16
C ASN A 149 -26.09 -26.77 -1.53
N GLY A 150 -27.39 -26.47 -1.65
CA GLY A 150 -28.00 -25.98 -2.88
C GLY A 150 -27.41 -24.65 -3.34
N ILE A 151 -27.22 -23.70 -2.42
CA ILE A 151 -26.60 -22.40 -2.72
C ILE A 151 -25.13 -22.58 -3.12
N ALA A 152 -24.35 -23.41 -2.42
CA ALA A 152 -22.97 -23.70 -2.81
C ALA A 152 -22.89 -24.29 -4.22
N ASN A 153 -23.79 -25.24 -4.56
CA ASN A 153 -23.92 -25.78 -5.92
C ASN A 153 -24.32 -24.72 -6.95
N ALA A 154 -25.22 -23.80 -6.58
CA ALA A 154 -25.62 -22.70 -7.47
C ALA A 154 -24.46 -21.75 -7.76
N LEU A 155 -23.62 -21.44 -6.77
CA LEU A 155 -22.42 -20.62 -6.97
C LEU A 155 -21.42 -21.32 -7.89
N LEU A 156 -21.05 -22.56 -7.59
CA LEU A 156 -20.11 -23.35 -8.41
C LEU A 156 -20.61 -23.49 -9.86
N SER A 157 -21.89 -23.84 -10.06
CA SER A 157 -22.46 -24.02 -11.40
C SER A 157 -22.62 -22.72 -12.20
N ASN A 158 -22.53 -21.56 -11.54
CA ASN A 158 -22.63 -20.26 -12.18
C ASN A 158 -21.36 -19.43 -12.01
N GLN A 159 -20.22 -20.02 -11.63
CA GLN A 159 -18.97 -19.30 -11.39
C GLN A 159 -18.56 -18.45 -12.59
N ASP A 160 -18.69 -18.97 -13.82
CA ASP A 160 -18.33 -18.27 -15.06
C ASP A 160 -19.22 -17.06 -15.37
N LYS A 161 -20.39 -16.96 -14.70
CA LYS A 161 -21.31 -15.82 -14.85
C LYS A 161 -21.03 -14.71 -13.84
N ILE A 162 -20.22 -14.98 -12.81
CA ILE A 162 -19.82 -14.00 -11.81
C ILE A 162 -18.62 -13.24 -12.38
N SER A 163 -18.87 -12.01 -12.81
CA SER A 163 -17.86 -11.14 -13.43
C SER A 163 -17.37 -10.05 -12.49
N PHE A 164 -17.80 -10.06 -11.23
CA PHE A 164 -17.43 -9.06 -10.24
C PHE A 164 -15.92 -9.08 -9.97
N ILE A 165 -15.29 -7.94 -10.18
CA ILE A 165 -13.87 -7.72 -9.88
C ILE A 165 -13.78 -6.82 -8.64
N PHE A 166 -12.97 -7.24 -7.67
CA PHE A 166 -12.67 -6.47 -6.47
C PHE A 166 -11.65 -5.37 -6.75
N ALA A 167 -10.52 -5.78 -7.33
CA ALA A 167 -9.40 -4.90 -7.61
C ALA A 167 -8.63 -5.36 -8.86
N GLN A 168 -7.83 -4.45 -9.42
CA GLN A 168 -6.98 -4.70 -10.56
C GLN A 168 -5.56 -4.21 -10.29
N THR A 169 -4.57 -4.94 -10.80
CA THR A 169 -3.16 -4.54 -10.82
C THR A 169 -2.62 -4.54 -12.25
N GLY A 170 -1.47 -3.90 -12.48
CA GLY A 170 -0.83 -3.86 -13.80
C GLY A 170 -1.44 -2.84 -14.78
N ILE A 171 -2.26 -1.90 -14.29
CA ILE A 171 -2.80 -0.82 -15.12
C ILE A 171 -1.72 0.24 -15.34
N VAL A 172 -1.34 0.43 -16.60
CA VAL A 172 -0.36 1.44 -17.01
C VAL A 172 -1.06 2.54 -17.80
N ASN A 173 -0.95 3.78 -17.32
CA ASN A 173 -1.36 4.99 -18.02
C ASN A 173 -0.23 6.05 -17.96
N ALA A 174 -0.46 7.22 -18.55
CA ALA A 174 0.56 8.28 -18.62
C ALA A 174 0.98 8.86 -17.25
N GLN A 175 0.18 8.63 -16.20
CA GLN A 175 0.40 9.09 -14.84
C GLN A 175 0.92 7.98 -13.91
N THR A 176 1.01 6.74 -14.40
CA THR A 176 1.46 5.59 -13.60
C THR A 176 2.94 5.74 -13.26
N ALA A 177 3.24 5.75 -11.96
CA ALA A 177 4.60 5.57 -11.46
C ALA A 177 5.02 4.11 -11.70
N THR A 178 5.80 3.87 -12.74
CA THR A 178 6.15 2.50 -13.18
C THR A 178 6.91 1.70 -12.13
N TRP A 179 7.65 2.36 -11.23
CA TRP A 179 8.34 1.73 -10.10
C TRP A 179 7.39 1.22 -9.01
N LEU A 180 6.12 1.64 -9.03
CA LEU A 180 5.06 1.18 -8.13
C LEU A 180 4.21 0.04 -8.70
N LEU A 181 4.52 -0.44 -9.92
CA LEU A 181 3.76 -1.50 -10.55
C LEU A 181 3.98 -2.85 -9.85
N PRO A 182 2.92 -3.51 -9.37
CA PRO A 182 3.02 -4.84 -8.80
C PRO A 182 3.52 -5.87 -9.81
N LYS A 183 4.39 -6.76 -9.34
CA LYS A 183 4.79 -7.99 -10.05
C LYS A 183 4.14 -9.23 -9.43
N ARG A 184 4.04 -9.25 -8.10
CA ARG A 184 3.28 -10.27 -7.36
C ARG A 184 2.44 -9.60 -6.29
N SER A 185 1.25 -10.13 -6.09
CA SER A 185 0.29 -9.61 -5.12
C SER A 185 -0.42 -10.76 -4.41
N THR A 186 -0.80 -10.53 -3.16
CA THR A 186 -1.77 -11.33 -2.43
C THR A 186 -2.82 -10.41 -1.82
N TYR A 187 -3.89 -10.99 -1.27
CA TYR A 187 -4.88 -10.24 -0.50
C TYR A 187 -4.99 -10.83 0.89
N SER A 188 -5.55 -10.05 1.81
CA SER A 188 -5.86 -10.55 3.14
C SER A 188 -7.01 -9.75 3.78
N TYR A 189 -7.91 -10.46 4.44
CA TYR A 189 -8.96 -9.89 5.27
C TYR A 189 -8.45 -9.67 6.68
N HIS A 190 -8.68 -8.47 7.21
CA HIS A 190 -8.26 -8.09 8.55
C HIS A 190 -9.39 -7.44 9.33
N THR A 191 -9.52 -7.85 10.59
CA THR A 191 -10.23 -7.12 11.62
C THR A 191 -9.22 -6.79 12.72
N PRO A 192 -8.87 -5.51 12.94
CA PRO A 192 -7.98 -5.13 14.01
C PRO A 192 -8.51 -5.62 15.37
N GLN A 193 -7.60 -6.05 16.25
CA GLN A 193 -7.98 -6.54 17.56
C GLN A 193 -8.74 -5.48 18.37
N GLY A 194 -9.96 -5.79 18.81
CA GLY A 194 -10.82 -4.85 19.54
C GLY A 194 -11.49 -3.78 18.64
N GLY A 195 -11.20 -3.77 17.34
CA GLY A 195 -11.91 -2.95 16.35
C GLY A 195 -13.23 -3.59 15.92
N SER A 196 -14.19 -2.74 15.55
CA SER A 196 -15.44 -3.18 14.90
C SER A 196 -15.39 -3.09 13.37
N GLU A 197 -14.34 -2.46 12.84
CA GLU A 197 -14.17 -2.25 11.41
C GLU A 197 -13.28 -3.32 10.83
N SER A 198 -13.62 -3.75 9.62
CA SER A 198 -12.88 -4.77 8.89
C SER A 198 -12.43 -4.23 7.55
N TYR A 199 -11.34 -4.79 7.06
CA TYR A 199 -10.64 -4.29 5.89
C TYR A 199 -10.25 -5.43 4.96
N LEU A 200 -10.27 -5.16 3.66
CA LEU A 200 -9.63 -5.98 2.65
C LEU A 200 -8.32 -5.31 2.24
N ALA A 201 -7.21 -5.99 2.48
CA ALA A 201 -5.87 -5.54 2.11
C ALA A 201 -5.39 -6.25 0.86
N ILE A 202 -4.66 -5.53 0.01
CA ILE A 202 -3.88 -6.05 -1.10
C ILE A 202 -2.43 -5.71 -0.83
N LEU A 203 -1.60 -6.75 -0.70
CA LEU A 203 -0.19 -6.63 -0.40
C LEU A 203 0.60 -7.00 -1.65
N SER A 204 1.52 -6.13 -2.06
CA SER A 204 2.22 -6.29 -3.34
C SER A 204 3.72 -6.06 -3.23
N VAL A 205 4.45 -6.75 -4.09
CA VAL A 205 5.88 -6.55 -4.35
C VAL A 205 6.06 -6.10 -5.80
N THR A 206 7.05 -5.26 -6.04
CA THR A 206 7.37 -4.62 -7.33
C THR A 206 8.42 -5.40 -8.12
N THR A 207 8.86 -6.54 -7.59
CA THR A 207 9.84 -7.46 -8.18
C THR A 207 9.30 -8.88 -8.20
N ASP A 208 9.93 -9.78 -8.95
CA ASP A 208 9.53 -11.20 -9.02
C ASP A 208 9.99 -12.04 -7.82
N ARG A 209 10.35 -11.41 -6.70
CA ARG A 209 10.79 -12.10 -5.49
C ARG A 209 9.69 -12.97 -4.89
N ASP A 210 10.09 -14.04 -4.20
CA ASP A 210 9.12 -14.90 -3.54
C ASP A 210 8.40 -14.15 -2.40
N ILE A 211 7.09 -14.38 -2.32
CA ILE A 211 6.18 -13.79 -1.34
C ILE A 211 5.61 -14.82 -0.37
N SER A 212 5.91 -16.12 -0.56
CA SER A 212 5.31 -17.23 0.19
C SER A 212 5.55 -17.18 1.71
N GLN A 213 6.66 -16.55 2.13
CA GLN A 213 7.06 -16.42 3.53
C GLN A 213 6.74 -15.04 4.13
N LEU A 214 6.16 -14.12 3.36
CA LEU A 214 5.83 -12.79 3.86
C LEU A 214 4.58 -12.87 4.74
N ASN A 215 4.62 -12.17 5.86
CA ASN A 215 3.48 -12.08 6.76
C ASN A 215 2.37 -11.25 6.09
N SER A 216 1.17 -11.81 6.02
CA SER A 216 0.01 -11.12 5.43
C SER A 216 -0.69 -10.17 6.41
N ASN A 217 -0.29 -10.13 7.68
CA ASN A 217 -0.84 -9.20 8.65
C ASN A 217 -0.48 -7.75 8.32
N ILE A 218 -1.45 -6.86 8.47
CA ILE A 218 -1.26 -5.42 8.38
C ILE A 218 -1.03 -4.80 9.77
N ASP A 219 -0.16 -3.81 9.83
CA ASP A 219 0.01 -2.96 11.01
C ASP A 219 -1.27 -2.13 11.25
N SER A 220 -1.77 -2.10 12.49
CA SER A 220 -2.98 -1.35 12.85
C SER A 220 -2.84 0.15 12.63
N GLY A 221 -1.61 0.69 12.60
CA GLY A 221 -1.35 2.10 12.31
C GLY A 221 -1.63 2.51 10.86
N ILE A 222 -1.81 1.54 9.94
CA ILE A 222 -2.11 1.80 8.53
C ILE A 222 -3.55 2.28 8.36
N VAL A 223 -4.48 1.70 9.11
CA VAL A 223 -5.93 1.93 8.96
C VAL A 223 -6.41 3.11 9.80
N SER A 224 -7.44 3.80 9.32
CA SER A 224 -8.09 4.91 10.02
C SER A 224 -9.59 4.81 9.86
N SER A 225 -10.34 5.00 10.94
CA SER A 225 -11.81 5.01 10.91
C SER A 225 -12.38 6.24 10.20
N GLN A 226 -11.56 7.26 9.94
CA GLN A 226 -11.97 8.47 9.23
C GLN A 226 -11.92 8.30 7.71
N TYR A 227 -11.02 7.46 7.22
CA TYR A 227 -10.73 7.35 5.79
C TYR A 227 -10.90 5.91 5.30
N PRO A 228 -11.75 5.68 4.30
CA PRO A 228 -12.08 4.32 3.86
C PRO A 228 -10.94 3.60 3.14
N LEU A 229 -9.94 4.33 2.63
CA LEU A 229 -8.82 3.77 1.87
C LEU A 229 -7.49 4.23 2.47
N ALA A 230 -6.58 3.28 2.69
CA ALA A 230 -5.19 3.54 3.02
C ALA A 230 -4.26 2.95 1.95
N PHE A 231 -3.15 3.61 1.68
CA PHE A 231 -2.10 3.11 0.80
C PHE A 231 -0.72 3.37 1.42
N VAL A 232 0.14 2.35 1.43
CA VAL A 232 1.47 2.40 2.03
C VAL A 232 2.51 2.05 0.98
N ILE A 233 3.62 2.79 0.98
CA ILE A 233 4.84 2.51 0.24
C ILE A 233 5.95 2.27 1.26
N SER A 234 6.72 1.19 1.09
CA SER A 234 7.84 0.89 1.99
C SER A 234 8.89 2.00 1.96
N GLY A 235 9.55 2.23 3.10
CA GLY A 235 10.64 3.21 3.20
C GLY A 235 11.75 2.95 2.19
N ASP A 236 12.12 1.69 2.00
CA ASP A 236 13.09 1.25 0.99
C ASP A 236 12.73 1.68 -0.43
N LEU A 237 11.47 1.46 -0.82
CA LEU A 237 11.01 1.79 -2.17
C LEU A 237 10.92 3.30 -2.36
N PHE A 238 10.49 4.03 -1.32
CA PHE A 238 10.46 5.49 -1.28
C PHE A 238 11.86 6.11 -1.39
N LEU A 239 12.83 5.64 -0.60
CA LEU A 239 14.21 6.13 -0.67
C LEU A 239 14.83 5.87 -2.05
N GLN A 240 14.68 4.65 -2.59
CA GLN A 240 15.29 4.27 -3.87
C GLN A 240 14.69 5.01 -5.07
N ASN A 241 13.36 5.17 -5.10
CA ASN A 241 12.68 5.62 -6.31
C ASN A 241 12.15 7.04 -6.23
N ALA A 242 11.96 7.61 -5.04
CA ALA A 242 11.50 8.99 -4.87
C ALA A 242 12.63 9.93 -4.43
N ILE A 243 13.47 9.52 -3.47
CA ILE A 243 14.51 10.39 -2.89
C ILE A 243 15.82 10.33 -3.68
N LEU A 244 16.39 9.14 -3.88
CA LEU A 244 17.68 8.96 -4.55
C LEU A 244 17.78 9.65 -5.92
N PRO A 245 16.77 9.58 -6.81
CA PRO A 245 16.87 10.18 -8.14
C PRO A 245 16.92 11.71 -8.15
N VAL A 246 16.47 12.37 -7.07
CA VAL A 246 16.46 13.84 -7.01
C VAL A 246 17.73 14.42 -6.40
N LEU A 247 18.51 13.62 -5.65
CA LEU A 247 19.72 14.08 -4.95
C LEU A 247 20.74 14.78 -5.87
N PRO A 248 20.96 14.34 -7.12
CA PRO A 248 21.83 15.07 -8.05
C PRO A 248 21.39 16.51 -8.34
N GLY A 249 20.08 16.77 -8.33
CA GLY A 249 19.54 18.11 -8.50
C GLY A 249 19.51 18.91 -7.19
N THR A 250 19.50 18.23 -6.05
CA THR A 250 19.59 18.81 -4.71
C THR A 250 20.97 19.37 -4.41
N PHE A 251 22.02 18.63 -4.75
CA PHE A 251 23.40 19.00 -4.42
C PHE A 251 24.14 19.49 -5.67
N PRO A 252 24.50 20.78 -5.75
CA PRO A 252 25.32 21.31 -6.83
C PRO A 252 26.60 20.49 -7.05
N HIS A 253 27.02 20.38 -8.32
CA HIS A 253 28.21 19.62 -8.75
C HIS A 253 28.22 18.11 -8.43
N SER A 254 27.12 17.56 -7.90
CA SER A 254 26.92 16.12 -7.78
C SER A 254 26.25 15.53 -9.03
N ASN A 255 26.32 14.21 -9.17
CA ASN A 255 25.61 13.44 -10.19
C ASN A 255 25.09 12.12 -9.59
N ALA A 256 24.29 11.38 -10.36
CA ALA A 256 23.71 10.11 -9.90
C ALA A 256 24.76 9.09 -9.43
N GLY A 257 25.98 9.12 -9.98
CA GLY A 257 27.09 8.23 -9.61
C GLY A 257 27.80 8.60 -8.30
N ASN A 258 27.41 9.71 -7.65
CA ASN A 258 27.88 10.08 -6.31
C ASN A 258 27.12 9.36 -5.20
N PHE A 259 25.90 8.87 -5.46
CA PHE A 259 25.01 8.32 -4.44
C PHE A 259 24.72 6.84 -4.70
N SER A 260 24.48 6.07 -3.65
CA SER A 260 24.04 4.68 -3.72
C SER A 260 23.04 4.38 -2.63
N TYR A 261 22.11 3.47 -2.88
CA TYR A 261 21.20 2.95 -1.87
C TYR A 261 21.61 1.53 -1.47
N ALA A 262 21.70 1.27 -0.16
CA ALA A 262 21.88 -0.07 0.38
C ALA A 262 21.42 -0.11 1.85
N ASN A 263 20.77 -1.21 2.26
CA ASN A 263 20.39 -1.49 3.65
C ASN A 263 19.58 -0.35 4.32
N GLY A 264 18.52 0.14 3.67
CA GLY A 264 17.63 1.15 4.26
C GLY A 264 18.17 2.58 4.25
N LYS A 265 19.35 2.80 3.67
CA LYS A 265 20.00 4.13 3.64
C LYS A 265 20.56 4.45 2.27
N ILE A 266 20.57 5.75 1.96
CA ILE A 266 21.33 6.31 0.86
C ILE A 266 22.68 6.76 1.41
N SER A 267 23.77 6.46 0.72
CA SER A 267 25.12 6.86 1.11
C SER A 267 25.91 7.44 -0.05
N LEU A 268 26.82 8.35 0.27
CA LEU A 268 27.80 8.87 -0.66
C LEU A 268 28.85 7.83 -1.00
N VAL A 269 29.12 7.63 -2.29
CA VAL A 269 30.19 6.74 -2.78
C VAL A 269 31.34 7.51 -3.43
N ARG A 270 31.11 8.77 -3.82
CA ARG A 270 32.13 9.68 -4.36
C ARG A 270 31.88 11.08 -3.84
N SER A 271 32.94 11.73 -3.38
CA SER A 271 32.88 13.13 -2.94
C SER A 271 32.48 14.07 -4.07
N PHE A 272 31.94 15.23 -3.69
CA PHE A 272 31.64 16.33 -4.60
C PHE A 272 31.83 17.66 -3.88
N ASP A 273 32.04 18.71 -4.67
CA ASP A 273 32.28 20.05 -4.17
C ASP A 273 30.97 20.84 -4.06
N LEU A 274 30.83 21.63 -2.99
CA LEU A 274 29.76 22.62 -2.85
C LEU A 274 30.12 23.93 -3.55
N ASP A 275 29.20 24.87 -3.54
CA ASP A 275 29.46 26.23 -4.02
C ASP A 275 30.57 26.91 -3.21
N SER A 276 31.46 27.62 -3.91
CA SER A 276 32.57 28.32 -3.30
C SER A 276 32.13 29.55 -2.51
N ILE A 277 32.81 29.80 -1.40
CA ILE A 277 32.66 31.01 -0.57
C ILE A 277 33.80 31.96 -0.88
N ARG A 278 33.48 33.17 -1.32
CA ARG A 278 34.46 34.25 -1.41
C ARG A 278 34.62 34.90 -0.04
N GLU A 279 35.82 34.83 0.54
CA GLU A 279 36.21 35.62 1.70
C GLU A 279 37.47 36.43 1.37
N GLY A 280 37.35 37.77 1.44
CA GLY A 280 38.38 38.67 0.93
C GLY A 280 38.62 38.47 -0.57
N ALA A 281 39.83 38.05 -0.93
CA ALA A 281 40.25 37.79 -2.32
C ALA A 281 40.44 36.30 -2.65
N ILE A 282 40.04 35.39 -1.76
CA ILE A 282 40.23 33.94 -1.89
C ILE A 282 38.86 33.25 -1.96
N ASP A 283 38.74 32.25 -2.82
CA ASP A 283 37.57 31.39 -2.93
C ASP A 283 37.84 30.09 -2.18
N TYR A 284 36.98 29.74 -1.23
CA TYR A 284 37.06 28.52 -0.43
C TYR A 284 35.96 27.57 -0.89
N THR A 285 36.34 26.38 -1.36
CA THR A 285 35.39 25.38 -1.88
C THR A 285 35.29 24.21 -0.90
N PRO A 286 34.16 24.07 -0.18
CA PRO A 286 33.94 22.91 0.69
C PRO A 286 33.66 21.65 -0.14
N THR A 287 34.19 20.51 0.29
CA THR A 287 33.95 19.21 -0.33
C THR A 287 33.18 18.31 0.65
N ILE A 288 32.08 17.72 0.17
CA ILE A 288 31.33 16.69 0.90
C ILE A 288 32.01 15.34 0.68
N GLU A 289 32.46 14.73 1.77
CA GLU A 289 33.20 13.46 1.76
C GLU A 289 32.35 12.29 2.27
N SER A 290 31.33 12.58 3.08
CA SER A 290 30.34 11.63 3.54
C SER A 290 28.96 12.27 3.55
N LEU A 291 27.96 11.53 3.07
CA LEU A 291 26.55 11.85 3.22
C LEU A 291 25.80 10.53 3.46
N THR A 292 24.93 10.51 4.46
CA THR A 292 23.97 9.43 4.69
C THR A 292 22.57 10.03 4.82
N ILE A 293 21.59 9.41 4.17
CA ILE A 293 20.16 9.77 4.30
C ILE A 293 19.39 8.50 4.61
N GLU A 294 18.58 8.53 5.66
CA GLU A 294 17.71 7.44 6.08
C GLU A 294 16.37 7.98 6.59
N ILE A 295 15.36 7.10 6.70
CA ILE A 295 14.09 7.45 7.33
C ILE A 295 14.23 7.18 8.83
N ASP A 296 13.93 8.20 9.62
CA ASP A 296 13.81 8.10 11.08
C ASP A 296 12.39 8.50 11.47
N ALA A 297 11.54 7.50 11.70
CA ALA A 297 10.11 7.67 11.97
C ALA A 297 9.43 8.58 10.93
N ASN A 298 9.12 9.83 11.30
CA ASN A 298 8.37 10.78 10.48
C ASN A 298 9.22 11.75 9.67
N ALA A 299 10.53 11.56 9.65
CA ALA A 299 11.46 12.49 9.04
C ALA A 299 12.56 11.78 8.25
N LEU A 300 13.21 12.54 7.37
CA LEU A 300 14.47 12.14 6.76
C LEU A 300 15.61 12.64 7.63
N ASN A 301 16.33 11.69 8.23
CA ASN A 301 17.57 11.97 8.91
C ASN A 301 18.69 12.04 7.87
N SER A 302 19.35 13.19 7.77
CA SER A 302 20.50 13.39 6.88
C SER A 302 21.73 13.76 7.69
N SER A 303 22.85 13.08 7.41
CA SER A 303 24.13 13.32 8.06
C SER A 303 25.20 13.54 7.00
N ALA A 304 25.80 14.72 7.00
CA ALA A 304 26.81 15.15 6.04
C ALA A 304 28.10 15.54 6.77
N SER A 305 29.25 15.19 6.20
CA SER A 305 30.55 15.67 6.68
C SER A 305 31.55 15.83 5.56
N GLY A 306 32.55 16.67 5.79
CA GLY A 306 33.57 16.95 4.80
C GLY A 306 34.62 17.93 5.28
N SER A 307 35.36 18.48 4.33
CA SER A 307 36.45 19.40 4.60
C SER A 307 36.51 20.54 3.60
N CYS A 308 37.19 21.62 3.97
CA CYS A 308 37.51 22.75 3.11
C CYS A 308 38.98 23.13 3.32
N GLY A 309 39.75 23.14 2.23
CA GLY A 309 41.14 23.61 2.27
C GLY A 309 41.20 25.12 2.54
N LEU A 310 42.15 25.56 3.37
CA LEU A 310 42.27 26.97 3.77
C LEU A 310 43.32 27.76 2.99
N HIS A 311 43.79 27.25 1.85
CA HIS A 311 44.85 27.85 1.03
C HIS A 311 46.15 28.18 1.80
N LEU A 312 46.35 27.55 2.95
CA LEU A 312 47.56 27.59 3.76
C LEU A 312 48.14 26.17 3.86
N PRO A 313 49.48 26.02 3.95
CA PRO A 313 50.10 24.70 4.08
C PRO A 313 49.55 23.92 5.27
N HIS A 314 49.02 22.72 5.01
CA HIS A 314 48.46 21.80 6.02
C HIS A 314 47.24 22.32 6.81
N ALA A 315 46.62 23.41 6.38
CA ALA A 315 45.45 23.96 7.05
C ALA A 315 44.14 23.58 6.34
N TYR A 316 43.19 23.08 7.11
CA TYR A 316 41.85 22.74 6.63
C TYR A 316 40.81 22.99 7.71
N LEU A 317 39.58 23.17 7.28
CA LEU A 317 38.40 23.19 8.12
C LEU A 317 37.64 21.90 7.91
N SER A 318 37.37 21.14 8.96
CA SER A 318 36.43 20.01 8.90
C SER A 318 35.06 20.44 9.41
N PHE A 319 34.01 19.87 8.82
CA PHE A 319 32.64 20.16 9.20
C PHE A 319 31.78 18.89 9.23
N SER A 320 30.73 18.94 10.04
CA SER A 320 29.64 17.98 10.00
C SER A 320 28.30 18.66 10.30
N ALA A 321 27.24 18.13 9.72
CA ALA A 321 25.87 18.57 9.94
C ALA A 321 24.93 17.35 9.96
N VAL A 322 24.01 17.34 10.92
CA VAL A 322 22.93 16.37 11.03
C VAL A 322 21.61 17.14 11.06
N THR A 323 20.68 16.76 10.19
CA THR A 323 19.37 17.40 10.06
C THR A 323 18.29 16.34 10.12
N ASN A 324 17.17 16.69 10.75
CA ASN A 324 15.96 15.88 10.79
C ASN A 324 14.80 16.63 10.12
N ASN A 325 14.51 16.27 8.86
CA ASN A 325 13.53 16.99 8.05
C ASN A 325 12.20 16.25 8.01
N VAL A 326 11.16 16.82 8.63
CA VAL A 326 9.82 16.20 8.73
C VAL A 326 9.08 16.28 7.39
N LEU A 327 8.48 15.17 6.95
CA LEU A 327 7.61 15.15 5.78
C LEU A 327 6.27 15.83 6.09
N VAL A 328 5.85 16.73 5.21
CA VAL A 328 4.54 17.38 5.28
C VAL A 328 3.82 17.26 3.96
N TYR A 329 2.55 16.85 4.04
CA TYR A 329 1.63 16.79 2.92
C TYR A 329 0.73 18.02 2.85
N ASN A 330 0.65 18.61 1.67
CA ASN A 330 -0.28 19.70 1.38
C ASN A 330 -1.50 19.16 0.63
N THR A 331 -2.65 19.12 1.32
CA THR A 331 -3.92 18.60 0.80
C THR A 331 -4.53 19.45 -0.33
N THR A 332 -4.16 20.73 -0.43
CA THR A 332 -4.67 21.65 -1.44
C THR A 332 -3.99 21.41 -2.78
N ASN A 333 -2.67 21.30 -2.77
CA ASN A 333 -1.87 21.12 -3.98
C ASN A 333 -1.58 19.64 -4.28
N GLN A 334 -1.91 18.73 -3.34
CA GLN A 334 -1.57 17.30 -3.38
C GLN A 334 -0.07 17.04 -3.55
N THR A 335 0.74 17.83 -2.85
CA THR A 335 2.21 17.78 -2.92
C THR A 335 2.82 17.43 -1.58
N PHE A 336 3.96 16.74 -1.64
CA PHE A 336 4.82 16.48 -0.50
C PHE A 336 5.95 17.51 -0.46
N SER A 337 6.41 17.79 0.75
CA SER A 337 7.56 18.66 1.01
C SER A 337 8.20 18.26 2.33
N PHE A 338 9.48 18.59 2.49
CA PHE A 338 10.17 18.41 3.76
C PHE A 338 10.37 19.76 4.43
N GLN A 339 10.02 19.84 5.72
CA GLN A 339 10.25 21.04 6.50
C GLN A 339 11.73 21.17 6.87
N LYS A 340 12.17 22.42 6.98
CA LYS A 340 13.48 22.74 7.54
C LYS A 340 13.56 22.23 8.99
N ASP A 341 14.71 21.68 9.36
CA ASP A 341 14.94 21.24 10.73
C ASP A 341 14.94 22.48 11.66
N PRO A 342 14.09 22.53 12.71
CA PRO A 342 14.13 23.63 13.67
C PRO A 342 15.40 23.62 14.54
N ASN A 343 16.08 22.48 14.68
CA ASN A 343 17.24 22.32 15.57
C ASN A 343 18.35 21.46 14.92
N PRO A 344 18.94 21.89 13.80
CA PRO A 344 20.03 21.16 13.17
C PRO A 344 21.26 21.11 14.09
N VAL A 345 21.94 19.97 14.10
CA VAL A 345 23.19 19.80 14.87
C VAL A 345 24.37 19.93 13.91
N SER A 346 25.24 20.92 14.15
CA SER A 346 26.39 21.18 13.29
C SER A 346 27.66 21.42 14.08
N HIS A 347 28.78 20.92 13.58
CA HIS A 347 30.10 21.13 14.16
C HIS A 347 31.08 21.57 13.08
N SER A 348 31.94 22.53 13.41
CA SER A 348 33.10 22.90 12.61
C SER A 348 34.35 22.88 13.45
N HIS A 349 35.44 22.33 12.92
CA HIS A 349 36.74 22.34 13.59
C HIS A 349 37.82 22.87 12.64
N ASN A 350 38.54 23.89 13.11
CA ASN A 350 39.62 24.51 12.35
C ASN A 350 40.94 23.86 12.74
N ASN A 351 41.58 23.18 11.78
CA ASN A 351 42.94 22.69 11.96
C ASN A 351 43.92 23.72 11.37
N VAL A 352 44.28 24.70 12.19
CA VAL A 352 45.17 25.82 11.84
C VAL A 352 46.21 25.99 12.95
N PRO A 353 47.51 26.13 12.63
CA PRO A 353 48.51 26.51 13.63
C PRO A 353 48.12 27.82 14.34
N TRP A 354 48.31 27.88 15.66
CA TRP A 354 47.82 28.97 16.52
C TRP A 354 48.30 30.38 16.12
N TYR A 355 49.38 30.50 15.34
CA TYR A 355 49.91 31.79 14.86
C TYR A 355 49.18 32.37 13.64
N ASP A 356 48.43 31.56 12.88
CA ASP A 356 47.66 32.00 11.71
C ASP A 356 46.21 32.40 12.06
N TYR A 357 45.81 32.23 13.32
CA TYR A 357 44.49 32.67 13.83
C TYR A 357 44.30 34.21 13.78
N LEU A 358 45.39 34.96 13.58
CA LEU A 358 45.43 36.42 13.47
C LEU A 358 44.93 36.95 12.11
N ILE A 359 44.72 36.10 11.10
CA ILE A 359 44.40 36.51 9.71
C ILE A 359 42.88 36.62 9.46
N GLY A 360 42.05 36.53 10.51
CA GLY A 360 40.61 36.81 10.40
C GLY A 360 39.73 35.65 9.92
N LEU A 361 40.21 34.40 9.97
CA LEU A 361 39.49 33.17 9.57
C LEU A 361 38.34 32.74 10.52
N GLY A 362 38.00 33.57 11.51
CA GLY A 362 36.93 33.31 12.48
C GLY A 362 35.51 33.17 11.89
N PRO A 363 35.08 33.98 10.91
CA PRO A 363 33.75 33.89 10.32
C PRO A 363 33.62 32.81 9.25
N LEU A 364 34.73 32.32 8.68
CA LEU A 364 34.75 31.32 7.61
C LEU A 364 34.07 30.02 8.02
N GLY A 365 34.30 29.54 9.25
CA GLY A 365 33.67 28.31 9.73
C GLY A 365 32.16 28.40 9.83
N ALA A 366 31.64 29.53 10.32
CA ALA A 366 30.19 29.78 10.35
C ALA A 366 29.60 29.89 8.93
N ALA A 367 30.32 30.50 7.99
CA ALA A 367 29.90 30.59 6.60
C ALA A 367 29.87 29.23 5.90
N ILE A 368 30.88 28.37 6.11
CA ILE A 368 30.91 27.01 5.57
C ILE A 368 29.78 26.17 6.15
N ILE A 369 29.56 26.23 7.46
CA ILE A 369 28.42 25.54 8.09
C ILE A 369 27.08 26.04 7.54
N ALA A 370 26.93 27.35 7.31
CA ALA A 370 25.73 27.90 6.70
C ALA A 370 25.49 27.37 5.27
N ILE A 371 26.54 27.19 4.46
CA ILE A 371 26.42 26.59 3.13
C ILE A 371 26.11 25.10 3.19
N VAL A 372 26.75 24.35 4.09
CA VAL A 372 26.48 22.92 4.26
C VAL A 372 25.03 22.72 4.72
N LEU A 373 24.58 23.48 5.71
CA LEU A 373 23.19 23.46 6.16
C LEU A 373 22.23 23.91 5.06
N ALA A 374 22.54 24.96 4.28
CA ALA A 374 21.70 25.35 3.15
C ALA A 374 21.65 24.24 2.07
N ALA A 375 22.77 23.61 1.74
CA ALA A 375 22.81 22.53 0.76
C ALA A 375 22.02 21.29 1.22
N VAL A 376 22.09 20.94 2.50
CA VAL A 376 21.34 19.81 3.07
C VAL A 376 19.86 20.18 3.28
N GLU A 377 19.55 21.28 3.98
CA GLU A 377 18.20 21.66 4.34
C GLU A 377 17.40 22.29 3.19
N SER A 378 17.96 23.33 2.53
CA SER A 378 17.29 23.99 1.41
C SER A 378 17.36 23.13 0.15
N GLY A 379 18.48 22.44 -0.08
CA GLY A 379 18.59 21.53 -1.21
C GLY A 379 17.58 20.38 -1.14
N LEU A 380 17.40 19.74 0.01
CA LEU A 380 16.38 18.71 0.20
C LEU A 380 14.98 19.33 0.19
N GLY A 381 14.74 20.41 0.94
CA GLY A 381 13.43 21.07 1.00
C GLY A 381 12.92 21.62 -0.34
N ASP A 382 13.76 22.31 -1.12
CA ASP A 382 13.39 22.97 -2.38
C ASP A 382 13.40 22.02 -3.59
N SER A 383 14.18 20.93 -3.52
CA SER A 383 14.19 19.90 -4.58
C SER A 383 13.13 18.82 -4.36
N LEU A 384 12.73 18.60 -3.10
CA LEU A 384 11.67 17.64 -2.75
C LEU A 384 10.30 18.30 -2.56
N SER A 385 10.20 19.64 -2.57
CA SER A 385 8.92 20.34 -2.61
C SER A 385 8.34 20.37 -4.03
N GLY A 386 7.09 19.91 -4.17
CA GLY A 386 6.33 20.01 -5.42
C GLY A 386 6.54 18.85 -6.40
N SER A 387 6.46 19.16 -7.70
CA SER A 387 6.40 18.20 -8.83
C SER A 387 7.74 17.56 -9.22
N LYS A 388 8.78 17.69 -8.39
CA LYS A 388 10.15 17.24 -8.67
C LYS A 388 10.50 15.88 -8.07
N LEU A 389 9.69 15.38 -7.13
CA LEU A 389 9.72 13.97 -6.74
C LEU A 389 9.50 13.11 -7.98
N ALA A 390 10.25 12.02 -8.13
CA ALA A 390 10.16 11.17 -9.30
C ALA A 390 8.79 10.47 -9.38
N GLY A 391 7.88 11.09 -10.13
CA GLY A 391 6.49 10.66 -10.28
C GLY A 391 5.53 11.41 -9.36
N SER A 392 4.28 11.54 -9.81
CA SER A 392 3.21 12.14 -9.00
C SER A 392 2.83 11.17 -7.89
N LEU A 393 3.42 11.31 -6.69
CA LEU A 393 3.05 10.49 -5.52
C LEU A 393 1.54 10.57 -5.20
N SER A 394 0.89 11.66 -5.60
CA SER A 394 -0.57 11.79 -5.52
C SER A 394 -1.34 10.78 -6.38
N ALA A 395 -0.74 10.25 -7.44
CA ALA A 395 -1.29 9.18 -8.29
C ALA A 395 -0.84 7.78 -7.84
N ALA A 396 -0.03 7.67 -6.79
CA ALA A 396 0.52 6.39 -6.34
C ALA A 396 -0.55 5.35 -5.96
N PRO A 397 -1.61 5.69 -5.18
CA PRO A 397 -2.65 4.72 -4.85
C PRO A 397 -3.30 4.09 -6.10
N ALA A 398 -3.57 4.92 -7.12
CA ALA A 398 -4.17 4.47 -8.38
C ALA A 398 -3.20 3.74 -9.32
N SER A 399 -1.89 3.91 -9.12
CA SER A 399 -0.84 3.30 -9.95
C SER A 399 -0.58 1.84 -9.58
N THR A 400 -0.77 1.47 -8.32
CA THR A 400 -0.48 0.12 -7.82
C THR A 400 -1.70 -0.78 -7.87
N VAL A 401 -2.81 -0.35 -7.26
CA VAL A 401 -4.03 -1.14 -7.14
C VAL A 401 -5.23 -0.26 -7.48
N LYS A 402 -5.98 -0.64 -8.50
CA LYS A 402 -7.27 -0.03 -8.81
C LYS A 402 -8.39 -0.84 -8.16
N TRP A 403 -9.00 -0.31 -7.11
CA TRP A 403 -10.24 -0.84 -6.55
C TRP A 403 -11.40 -0.55 -7.49
N VAL A 404 -12.05 -1.59 -8.02
CA VAL A 404 -13.04 -1.43 -9.09
C VAL A 404 -14.32 -0.80 -8.52
N GLY A 405 -14.83 0.22 -9.22
CA GLY A 405 -16.00 1.00 -8.80
C GLY A 405 -15.68 2.15 -7.85
N LEU A 406 -14.40 2.39 -7.54
CA LEU A 406 -13.91 3.58 -6.84
C LEU A 406 -13.13 4.45 -7.83
N ASP A 407 -13.85 5.28 -8.59
CA ASP A 407 -13.28 6.03 -9.72
C ASP A 407 -12.60 7.34 -9.27
N GLN A 408 -12.94 7.84 -8.08
CA GLN A 408 -12.28 9.01 -7.50
C GLN A 408 -11.63 8.65 -6.17
N VAL A 409 -10.30 8.58 -6.18
CA VAL A 409 -9.47 8.47 -4.98
C VAL A 409 -8.83 9.82 -4.73
N ARG A 410 -9.09 10.42 -3.56
CA ARG A 410 -8.48 11.69 -3.17
C ARG A 410 -7.71 11.51 -1.87
N ILE A 411 -6.40 11.73 -1.93
CA ILE A 411 -5.55 11.71 -0.75
C ILE A 411 -5.88 12.91 0.14
N GLN A 412 -6.29 12.62 1.38
CA GLN A 412 -6.64 13.59 2.42
C GLN A 412 -5.55 13.75 3.46
N ASN A 413 -4.76 12.70 3.70
CA ASN A 413 -3.61 12.73 4.58
C ASN A 413 -2.43 11.99 3.95
N GLY A 414 -1.23 12.46 4.22
CA GLY A 414 0.01 11.84 3.77
C GLY A 414 1.09 12.05 4.83
N GLU A 415 1.65 10.97 5.33
CA GLU A 415 2.62 10.99 6.43
C GLU A 415 3.76 9.99 6.23
N LEU A 416 4.88 10.28 6.88
CA LEU A 416 6.00 9.35 6.98
C LEU A 416 5.99 8.76 8.40
N ASN A 417 6.19 7.45 8.51
CA ASN A 417 6.33 6.73 9.78
C ASN A 417 7.08 5.43 9.52
N ASP A 418 8.38 5.50 9.21
CA ASP A 418 9.23 4.45 8.62
C ASP A 418 8.83 4.06 7.18
N CYS A 419 7.55 4.18 6.86
CA CYS A 419 6.96 3.99 5.54
C CYS A 419 6.15 5.23 5.16
N LEU A 420 5.93 5.44 3.87
CA LEU A 420 5.08 6.52 3.37
C LEU A 420 3.63 6.03 3.34
N LEU A 421 2.75 6.65 4.13
CA LEU A 421 1.34 6.31 4.25
C LEU A 421 0.47 7.43 3.68
N PHE A 422 -0.57 7.03 2.95
CA PHE A 422 -1.63 7.90 2.47
C PHE A 422 -2.97 7.42 3.00
N HIS A 423 -3.79 8.34 3.49
CA HIS A 423 -5.22 8.10 3.73
C HIS A 423 -6.04 8.88 2.72
N SER A 424 -7.04 8.22 2.16
CA SER A 424 -7.83 8.75 1.05
C SER A 424 -9.32 8.58 1.28
N ASP A 425 -10.06 9.57 0.79
CA ASP A 425 -11.48 9.40 0.51
C ASP A 425 -11.68 8.72 -0.83
N VAL A 426 -12.82 8.04 -0.96
CA VAL A 426 -13.24 7.35 -2.17
C VAL A 426 -14.69 7.74 -2.50
N ALA A 427 -15.00 7.91 -3.79
CA ALA A 427 -16.35 8.16 -4.28
C ALA A 427 -16.75 7.20 -5.40
#